data_AF-A0A2A3EDF7-F1
#
_entry.id   AF-A0A2A3EDF7-F1
#
_cell.length_a   1.000
_cell.length_b   1.000
_cell.length_c   1.000
_cell.angle_alpha   90.00
_cell.angle_beta   90.00
_cell.angle_gamma   90.00
#
_symmetry.space_group_name_H-M   'P 1'
#
loop_
_entity.id
_entity.type
_entity.pdbx_description
1 polymer ?
#
loop_
_entity_poly.entity_id
_entity_poly.type
_entity_poly.pdbx_seq_one_letter_code
_entity_poly.pdbx_strand_id
1 'polypeptide(L)'
;MCHMHYHSMEVFATFDVLDLNGTRLAEGHKASFCLEDNQCLPGVEARYKCANYGDQGISVNCSDIYRHNIDCQWVDISELRPGEYIFKVGVNPELKVGEMSFDNNAAICRLLYTESFATVHSCVMGRP
;
A
#
# COMPACT_ATOMS: atom_id res chain seq x y z
N MET A 1 0.45 -16.59 8.95
CA MET A 1 -0.63 -16.68 7.95
C MET A 1 -1.78 -15.80 8.42
N CYS A 2 -1.89 -14.55 7.93
CA CYS A 2 -2.88 -13.59 8.44
C CYS A 2 -4.26 -13.71 7.76
N HIS A 3 -4.36 -14.05 6.46
CA HIS A 3 -5.62 -13.87 5.70
C HIS A 3 -6.15 -15.08 4.92
N MET A 4 -5.62 -16.28 5.18
CA MET A 4 -6.19 -17.53 4.68
C MET A 4 -6.45 -17.62 3.16
N HIS A 5 -5.66 -16.91 2.34
CA HIS A 5 -5.69 -16.99 0.87
C HIS A 5 -4.28 -16.90 0.25
N TYR A 6 -4.17 -17.13 -1.06
CA TYR A 6 -2.88 -17.14 -1.78
C TYR A 6 -2.38 -15.73 -2.12
N HIS A 7 -1.07 -15.55 -2.00
CA HIS A 7 -0.35 -14.30 -2.23
C HIS A 7 0.35 -14.40 -3.60
N SER A 8 -0.07 -13.61 -4.60
CA SER A 8 0.47 -13.68 -5.97
C SER A 8 1.82 -12.96 -6.16
N MET A 9 2.24 -12.10 -5.22
CA MET A 9 3.51 -11.37 -5.23
C MET A 9 4.12 -11.20 -3.83
N GLU A 10 5.40 -11.50 -3.63
CA GLU A 10 5.98 -11.38 -2.28
C GLU A 10 5.90 -9.97 -1.66
N VAL A 11 6.00 -8.92 -2.48
CA VAL A 11 5.82 -7.51 -2.08
C VAL A 11 4.99 -6.81 -3.15
N PHE A 12 3.75 -6.45 -2.82
CA PHE A 12 2.92 -5.63 -3.71
C PHE A 12 3.01 -4.14 -3.36
N ALA A 13 3.14 -3.82 -2.07
CA ALA A 13 3.33 -2.46 -1.61
C ALA A 13 4.28 -2.38 -0.41
N THR A 14 5.02 -1.28 -0.32
CA THR A 14 5.84 -0.91 0.85
C THR A 14 5.21 0.27 1.58
N PHE A 15 5.40 0.31 2.90
CA PHE A 15 4.99 1.39 3.78
C PHE A 15 6.21 1.86 4.55
N ASP A 16 6.85 2.93 4.07
CA ASP A 16 8.08 3.45 4.65
C ASP A 16 7.80 4.70 5.48
N VAL A 17 8.38 4.77 6.68
CA VAL A 17 8.52 6.02 7.43
C VAL A 17 9.95 6.49 7.34
N LEU A 18 10.16 7.67 6.77
CA LEU A 18 11.46 8.26 6.54
C LEU A 18 11.66 9.49 7.43
N ASP A 19 12.91 9.77 7.79
CA ASP A 19 13.30 11.07 8.31
C ASP A 19 13.26 12.15 7.20
N LEU A 20 13.46 13.42 7.58
CA LEU A 20 13.46 14.54 6.64
C LEU A 20 14.63 14.52 5.65
N ASN A 21 15.67 13.71 5.90
CA ASN A 21 16.80 13.50 4.99
C ASN A 21 16.55 12.34 4.02
N GLY A 22 15.40 11.64 4.14
CA GLY A 22 15.06 10.47 3.33
C GLY A 22 15.60 9.15 3.86
N THR A 23 16.19 9.12 5.06
CA THR A 23 16.63 7.88 5.72
C THR A 23 15.41 7.12 6.21
N ARG A 24 15.29 5.85 5.84
CA ARG A 24 14.22 4.99 6.34
C ARG A 24 14.42 4.65 7.81
N LEU A 25 13.42 4.94 8.64
CA LEU A 25 13.42 4.70 10.09
C LEU A 25 12.53 3.52 10.49
N ALA A 26 11.42 3.32 9.79
CA ALA A 26 10.54 2.19 9.98
C ALA A 26 10.00 1.70 8.64
N GLU A 27 9.71 0.41 8.56
CA GLU A 27 9.27 -0.24 7.34
C GLU A 27 8.15 -1.24 7.68
N GLY A 28 7.01 -1.05 7.06
CA GLY A 28 5.92 -2.01 6.97
C GLY A 28 5.87 -2.53 5.54
N HIS A 29 5.42 -3.77 5.38
CA HIS A 29 5.27 -4.34 4.05
C HIS A 29 3.88 -4.92 3.91
N LYS A 30 3.31 -4.73 2.73
CA LYS A 30 2.19 -5.53 2.27
C LYS A 30 2.76 -6.69 1.44
N ALA A 31 3.07 -7.80 2.13
CA ALA A 31 3.28 -9.07 1.43
C ALA A 31 1.97 -9.40 0.70
N SER A 32 2.00 -9.58 -0.63
CA SER A 32 0.81 -9.37 -1.48
C SER A 32 -0.42 -9.99 -0.89
N PHE A 33 -1.49 -9.25 -0.80
CA PHE A 33 -2.75 -9.92 -0.62
C PHE A 33 -3.24 -10.39 -2.00
N CYS A 34 -4.31 -11.17 -1.99
CA CYS A 34 -5.20 -11.31 -3.14
C CYS A 34 -5.25 -10.05 -4.03
N LEU A 35 -5.12 -10.15 -5.35
CA LEU A 35 -5.51 -9.06 -6.25
C LEU A 35 -6.93 -9.33 -6.76
N GLU A 36 -7.89 -8.50 -6.38
CA GLU A 36 -9.28 -8.64 -6.82
C GLU A 36 -9.99 -7.32 -7.13
N ASP A 37 -11.06 -7.43 -7.92
CA ASP A 37 -11.91 -6.30 -8.29
C ASP A 37 -12.98 -6.07 -7.21
N ASN A 38 -12.66 -5.33 -6.14
CA ASN A 38 -13.62 -5.04 -5.05
C ASN A 38 -14.29 -3.66 -5.13
N GLN A 39 -13.78 -2.75 -5.97
CA GLN A 39 -14.46 -1.53 -6.37
C GLN A 39 -14.21 -1.26 -7.86
N CYS A 40 -15.28 -1.01 -8.62
CA CYS A 40 -15.17 -0.65 -10.03
C CYS A 40 -15.99 0.60 -10.34
N LEU A 41 -15.59 1.32 -11.41
CA LEU A 41 -16.38 2.43 -11.92
C LEU A 41 -17.77 1.96 -12.40
N PRO A 42 -18.80 2.83 -12.39
CA PRO A 42 -20.14 2.45 -12.86
C PRO A 42 -20.12 1.87 -14.27
N GLY A 43 -20.75 0.71 -14.45
CA GLY A 43 -20.84 0.00 -15.73
C GLY A 43 -19.64 -0.91 -16.05
N VAL A 44 -18.63 -0.99 -15.19
CA VAL A 44 -17.51 -1.93 -15.32
C VAL A 44 -17.83 -3.22 -14.55
N GLU A 45 -17.69 -4.36 -15.22
CA GLU A 45 -17.90 -5.67 -14.61
C GLU A 45 -16.62 -6.18 -13.93
N ALA A 46 -16.72 -6.53 -12.65
CA ALA A 46 -15.63 -7.14 -11.89
C ALA A 46 -15.33 -8.56 -12.40
N ARG A 47 -14.05 -8.85 -12.66
CA ARG A 47 -13.59 -10.13 -13.23
C ARG A 47 -12.81 -10.96 -12.23
N TYR A 48 -11.87 -10.36 -11.52
CA TYR A 48 -10.93 -11.08 -10.66
C TYR A 48 -11.46 -11.18 -9.23
N LYS A 49 -11.39 -12.38 -8.66
CA LYS A 49 -11.84 -12.69 -7.29
C LYS A 49 -10.98 -13.82 -6.74
N CYS A 50 -10.39 -13.61 -5.58
CA CYS A 50 -9.52 -14.64 -5.00
C CYS A 50 -10.27 -15.73 -4.23
N ALA A 51 -11.55 -15.51 -3.93
CA ALA A 51 -12.40 -16.51 -3.30
C ALA A 51 -12.34 -17.82 -4.11
N ASN A 52 -12.27 -18.96 -3.40
CA ASN A 52 -12.20 -20.30 -4.00
C ASN A 52 -11.01 -20.52 -4.96
N TYR A 53 -9.84 -19.91 -4.68
CA TYR A 53 -8.65 -20.02 -5.54
C TYR A 53 -8.88 -19.46 -6.96
N GLY A 54 -9.75 -18.46 -7.09
CA GLY A 54 -9.97 -17.80 -8.37
C GLY A 54 -8.76 -17.00 -8.85
N ASP A 55 -8.79 -16.68 -10.15
CA ASP A 55 -7.76 -15.88 -10.79
C ASP A 55 -7.63 -14.51 -10.12
N GLN A 56 -6.38 -14.07 -9.97
CA GLN A 56 -6.04 -12.79 -9.37
C GLN A 56 -5.66 -11.75 -10.43
N GLY A 57 -6.02 -10.50 -10.17
CA GLY A 57 -5.72 -9.37 -11.04
C GLY A 57 -6.56 -8.16 -10.66
N ILE A 58 -6.28 -7.03 -11.30
CA ILE A 58 -7.10 -5.83 -11.21
C ILE A 58 -7.52 -5.48 -12.65
N SER A 59 -8.81 -5.47 -12.90
CA SER A 59 -9.37 -5.10 -14.19
C SER A 59 -9.19 -3.60 -14.45
N VAL A 60 -9.10 -3.23 -15.73
CA VAL A 60 -9.09 -1.82 -16.12
C VAL A 60 -10.33 -1.13 -15.55
N ASN A 61 -10.14 0.03 -14.91
CA ASN A 61 -11.17 0.81 -14.22
C ASN A 61 -11.78 0.15 -12.97
N CYS A 62 -11.12 -0.86 -12.43
CA CYS A 62 -11.36 -1.38 -11.08
C CYS A 62 -10.21 -1.00 -10.14
N SER A 63 -10.42 -1.25 -8.86
CA SER A 63 -9.49 -0.99 -7.77
C SER A 63 -9.63 -2.08 -6.72
N ASP A 64 -8.51 -2.38 -6.07
CA ASP A 64 -8.44 -3.29 -4.95
C ASP A 64 -8.22 -2.49 -3.65
N ILE A 65 -9.30 -2.21 -2.94
CA ILE A 65 -9.28 -1.48 -1.68
C ILE A 65 -9.04 -2.42 -0.52
N TYR A 66 -7.91 -2.21 0.15
CA TYR A 66 -7.66 -2.78 1.47
C TYR A 66 -8.06 -1.83 2.58
N ARG A 67 -8.94 -2.31 3.45
CA ARG A 67 -9.43 -1.56 4.61
C ARG A 67 -8.41 -1.57 5.75
N HIS A 68 -8.41 -0.50 6.54
CA HIS A 68 -7.51 -0.29 7.68
C HIS A 68 -7.61 -1.36 8.78
N ASN A 69 -8.73 -2.09 8.85
CA ASN A 69 -8.99 -3.11 9.86
C ASN A 69 -8.49 -4.50 9.47
N ILE A 70 -7.81 -4.62 8.34
CA ILE A 70 -7.23 -5.87 7.88
C ILE A 70 -5.83 -5.99 8.48
N ASP A 71 -5.56 -7.14 9.11
CA ASP A 71 -4.30 -7.39 9.80
C ASP A 71 -3.08 -7.27 8.87
N CYS A 72 -1.90 -7.06 9.46
CA CYS A 72 -0.63 -7.08 8.73
C CYS A 72 -0.52 -5.96 7.66
N GLN A 73 -1.23 -4.83 7.85
CA GLN A 73 -1.20 -3.62 7.00
C GLN A 73 -0.90 -2.35 7.79
N TRP A 74 0.10 -2.42 8.64
CA TRP A 74 0.60 -1.27 9.40
C TRP A 74 2.11 -1.19 9.29
N VAL A 75 2.64 0.01 9.52
CA VAL A 75 4.04 0.21 9.87
C VAL A 75 4.10 0.37 11.38
N ASP A 76 4.92 -0.43 12.05
CA ASP A 76 5.13 -0.28 13.48
C ASP A 76 6.03 0.94 13.72
N ILE A 77 5.53 1.90 14.48
CA ILE A 77 6.23 3.14 14.83
C ILE A 77 6.54 3.25 16.32
N SER A 78 6.42 2.14 17.08
CA SER A 78 6.59 2.12 18.54
C SER A 78 7.96 2.64 19.00
N GLU A 79 8.99 2.48 18.15
CA GLU A 79 10.37 2.91 18.42
C GLU A 79 10.68 4.33 17.92
N LEU A 80 9.71 5.01 17.28
CA LEU A 80 9.88 6.40 16.84
C LEU A 80 9.57 7.36 17.99
N ARG A 81 10.28 8.49 18.01
CA ARG A 81 9.95 9.60 18.91
C ARG A 81 8.88 10.49 18.27
N PRO A 82 8.09 11.24 19.05
CA PRO A 82 7.25 12.30 18.50
C PRO A 82 8.06 13.26 17.61
N GLY A 83 7.53 13.61 16.45
CA GLY A 83 8.23 14.42 15.45
C GLY A 83 7.53 14.45 14.09
N GLU A 84 8.18 15.14 13.15
CA GLU A 84 7.77 15.16 11.74
C GLU A 84 8.59 14.17 10.92
N TYR A 85 7.88 13.44 10.07
CA TYR A 85 8.41 12.39 9.22
C TYR A 85 7.79 12.47 7.82
N ILE A 86 8.35 11.68 6.90
CA ILE A 86 7.75 11.42 5.60
C ILE A 86 7.16 10.01 5.64
N PHE A 87 5.88 9.88 5.27
CA PHE A 87 5.25 8.58 5.06
C PHE A 87 5.14 8.31 3.57
N LYS A 88 5.76 7.22 3.10
CA LYS A 88 5.75 6.83 1.69
C LYS A 88 5.07 5.48 1.54
N VAL A 89 4.07 5.43 0.66
CA VAL A 89 3.45 4.19 0.21
C VAL A 89 3.86 3.95 -1.24
N GLY A 90 4.62 2.90 -1.51
CA GLY A 90 5.01 2.50 -2.86
C GLY A 90 4.21 1.27 -3.31
N VAL A 91 3.70 1.27 -4.54
CA VAL A 91 2.98 0.15 -5.18
C VAL A 91 3.85 -0.37 -6.33
N ASN A 92 3.93 -1.71 -6.45
CA ASN A 92 4.84 -2.39 -7.37
C ASN A 92 6.28 -1.81 -7.31
N PRO A 93 6.87 -1.65 -6.11
CA PRO A 93 8.10 -0.89 -5.95
C PRO A 93 9.32 -1.56 -6.61
N GLU A 94 9.27 -2.87 -6.80
CA GLU A 94 10.31 -3.65 -7.47
C GLU A 94 10.10 -3.77 -8.98
N LEU A 95 9.07 -3.11 -9.54
CA LEU A 95 8.76 -3.09 -10.98
C LEU A 95 8.56 -4.49 -11.58
N LYS A 96 8.03 -5.42 -10.77
CA LYS A 96 7.79 -6.82 -11.15
C LYS A 96 6.64 -6.97 -12.15
N VAL A 97 5.70 -6.02 -12.14
CA VAL A 97 4.59 -5.94 -13.10
C VAL A 97 4.85 -4.78 -14.06
N GLY A 98 4.69 -5.00 -15.35
CA GLY A 98 4.82 -3.94 -16.35
C GLY A 98 3.62 -2.98 -16.31
N GLU A 99 3.89 -1.69 -16.19
CA GLU A 99 2.87 -0.63 -16.18
C GLU A 99 3.17 0.40 -17.28
N MET A 100 2.15 1.15 -17.69
CA MET A 100 2.31 2.20 -18.73
C MET A 100 3.22 3.34 -18.28
N SER A 101 3.25 3.61 -16.97
CA SER A 101 4.16 4.53 -16.31
C SER A 101 4.33 4.08 -14.86
N PHE A 102 5.45 4.47 -14.25
CA PHE A 102 5.74 4.26 -12.82
C PHE A 102 5.85 5.60 -12.07
N ASP A 103 5.55 6.73 -12.73
CA ASP A 103 5.69 8.08 -12.17
C ASP A 103 4.65 8.41 -11.08
N ASN A 104 3.65 7.56 -10.94
CA ASN A 104 2.53 7.67 -10.01
C ASN A 104 2.37 6.41 -9.14
N ASN A 105 3.43 5.63 -8.97
CA ASN A 105 3.41 4.40 -8.19
C ASN A 105 3.67 4.61 -6.70
N ALA A 106 3.81 5.86 -6.24
CA ALA A 106 3.90 6.16 -4.81
C ALA A 106 3.03 7.34 -4.40
N ALA A 107 2.55 7.29 -3.16
CA ALA A 107 2.06 8.44 -2.43
C ALA A 107 3.08 8.83 -1.36
N ILE A 108 3.55 10.07 -1.38
CA ILE A 108 4.52 10.64 -0.44
C ILE A 108 3.81 11.72 0.37
N CYS A 109 3.68 11.51 1.67
CA CYS A 109 2.91 12.35 2.57
C CYS A 109 3.77 12.87 3.73
N ARG A 110 3.33 13.95 4.38
CA ARG A 110 3.86 14.34 5.68
C ARG A 110 3.16 13.53 6.77
N LEU A 111 3.96 13.03 7.72
CA LEU A 111 3.50 12.36 8.92
C LEU A 111 3.90 13.19 10.13
N LEU A 112 2.92 13.73 10.84
CA LEU A 112 3.12 14.31 12.17
C LEU A 112 2.76 13.25 13.21
N TYR A 113 3.75 12.84 14.00
CA TYR A 113 3.56 11.91 15.12
C TYR A 113 3.72 12.66 16.44
N THR A 114 2.72 12.56 17.31
CA THR A 114 2.71 13.17 18.64
C THR A 114 2.56 12.10 19.72
N GLU A 115 2.64 12.48 20.99
CA GLU A 115 2.43 11.54 22.10
C GLU A 115 1.03 10.91 22.13
N SER A 116 0.03 11.52 21.49
CA SER A 116 -1.37 11.07 21.58
C SER A 116 -2.06 10.76 20.26
N PHE A 117 -1.51 11.23 19.13
CA PHE A 117 -2.08 10.98 17.80
C PHE A 117 -1.01 11.08 16.70
N ALA A 118 -1.35 10.53 15.54
CA ALA A 118 -0.61 10.73 14.30
C ALA A 118 -1.54 11.29 13.22
N THR A 119 -1.03 12.16 12.35
CA THR A 119 -1.75 12.62 11.14
C THR A 119 -0.89 12.44 9.90
N VAL A 120 -1.52 11.95 8.84
CA VAL A 120 -0.94 11.89 7.50
C VAL A 120 -1.65 12.93 6.64
N HIS A 121 -0.90 13.84 6.03
CA HIS A 121 -1.45 14.93 5.24
C HIS A 121 -0.51 15.37 4.12
N SER A 122 -1.00 16.27 3.26
CA SER A 122 -0.21 16.89 2.18
C SER A 122 0.46 15.85 1.25
N CYS A 123 -0.29 14.80 0.91
CA CYS A 123 0.20 13.73 0.05
C CYS A 123 0.37 14.20 -1.40
N VAL A 124 1.44 13.74 -2.04
CA VAL A 124 1.71 13.94 -3.47
C VAL A 124 2.05 12.61 -4.14
N MET A 125 1.69 12.47 -5.40
CA MET A 125 2.05 11.29 -6.19
C MET A 125 3.51 11.39 -6.65
N GLY A 126 4.19 10.25 -6.75
CA GLY A 126 5.56 10.16 -7.24
C GLY A 126 5.97 8.74 -7.58
N ARG A 127 7.28 8.54 -7.72
CA ARG A 127 7.89 7.23 -7.97
C ARG A 127 8.07 6.42 -6.68
N PRO A 128 8.02 5.07 -6.77
CA PRO A 128 8.22 4.16 -5.65
C PRO A 128 9.63 4.19 -5.08
#